data_AF-A0A2T4BXV0-F1
#
_entry.id   AF-A0A2T4BXV0-F1
#
_cell.length_a   1.000
_cell.length_b   1.000
_cell.length_c   1.000
_cell.angle_alpha   90.00
_cell.angle_beta   90.00
_cell.angle_gamma   90.00
#
_symmetry.space_group_name_H-M   'P 1'
#
loop_
_entity.id
_entity.type
_entity.pdbx_description
1 polymer ?
#
loop_
_entity_poly.entity_id
_entity_poly.type
_entity_poly.pdbx_seq_one_letter_code
_entity_poly.pdbx_strand_id
1 'polypeptide(L)'
;MQTIRLLAALLAASFSHAAPIEFDDEKIFVVSQKPSLALPYAPQAKSATLLANVTDPDLSRDSCGSVKMGNRTLWTCRDTSIRIPDTDQYGFVFANSVSWTDTRQDGAPDIQSGGPVGAGSDGTNSILLMKGPRPTLPTFYPLGSNMCPKSGICADGTTRWTGWPDSPPMITNTTEDGTTTAYTWVSSNHISTTTLELLTPQPSTTLYKMTYTPDTDPDVLPAVTAVDEAFWEEHEIGYGTYGNVVQGGYAYLYGLLKPGGVALARVPVESVEDKSKYEYYTGGNWITTKPAIDDKTAAVPNAGTTGQGTFYYSERAQSYVWIGQASPSIWADFYVTTAPSAEGPWTTPYLLYSGPNGDGELPSYSLQAHPHLLREYDDGIYLTWTQYFKASTYTAYITPLVYVSFV
;
A
#
# COMPACT_ATOMS: atom_id res chain seq x y z
N MET A 1 33.03 -78.15 15.97
CA MET A 1 34.15 -77.50 16.68
C MET A 1 33.68 -76.10 16.99
N GLN A 2 33.25 -75.82 18.24
CA GLN A 2 34.07 -75.20 19.32
C GLN A 2 34.57 -73.80 18.88
N THR A 3 34.46 -72.66 19.57
CA THR A 3 34.16 -72.21 20.97
C THR A 3 34.30 -70.66 20.89
N ILE A 4 33.43 -69.79 21.42
CA ILE A 4 33.36 -69.25 22.81
C ILE A 4 34.58 -68.39 23.25
N ARG A 5 34.27 -67.09 23.52
CA ARG A 5 34.80 -66.15 24.57
C ARG A 5 36.23 -65.57 24.45
N LEU A 6 36.67 -64.48 25.10
CA LEU A 6 36.18 -63.31 25.89
C LEU A 6 37.43 -62.82 26.68
N LEU A 7 37.72 -61.51 26.79
CA LEU A 7 38.48 -60.81 27.87
C LEU A 7 38.70 -59.34 27.39
N ALA A 8 38.13 -58.27 27.97
CA ALA A 8 38.39 -57.63 29.28
C ALA A 8 39.87 -57.23 29.46
N ALA A 9 40.29 -56.06 29.97
CA ALA A 9 39.73 -54.76 30.34
C ALA A 9 40.96 -53.91 30.78
N LEU A 10 40.96 -52.58 30.65
CA LEU A 10 41.36 -51.62 31.72
C LEU A 10 41.50 -50.18 31.21
N LEU A 11 40.87 -49.30 32.01
CA LEU A 11 40.89 -47.84 32.00
C LEU A 11 42.30 -47.26 32.20
N ALA A 12 42.57 -46.09 31.60
CA ALA A 12 43.00 -44.91 32.34
C ALA A 12 42.80 -43.61 31.52
N ALA A 13 42.01 -42.72 32.13
CA ALA A 13 41.88 -41.28 31.98
C ALA A 13 42.71 -40.50 30.95
N SER A 14 41.99 -39.71 30.15
CA SER A 14 42.35 -38.30 29.89
C SER A 14 41.08 -37.47 29.67
N PHE A 15 40.56 -36.91 30.77
CA PHE A 15 39.66 -35.76 30.75
C PHE A 15 40.49 -34.50 30.52
N SER A 16 40.18 -33.72 29.48
CA SER A 16 40.54 -32.32 29.32
C SER A 16 39.77 -31.75 28.12
N HIS A 17 38.61 -31.15 28.35
CA HIS A 17 38.34 -29.70 28.30
C HIS A 17 37.21 -29.45 27.27
N ALA A 18 36.01 -29.95 27.58
CA ALA A 18 34.81 -29.31 27.07
C ALA A 18 34.53 -28.15 28.02
N ALA A 19 34.67 -26.93 27.53
CA ALA A 19 34.22 -25.76 28.26
C ALA A 19 32.74 -25.95 28.65
N PRO A 20 32.32 -25.53 29.85
CA PRO A 20 30.91 -25.49 30.18
C PRO A 20 30.21 -24.60 29.16
N ILE A 21 29.23 -25.16 28.46
CA ILE A 21 28.20 -24.35 27.81
C ILE A 21 27.42 -23.74 28.98
N GLU A 22 27.73 -22.49 29.30
CA GLU A 22 26.83 -21.65 30.09
C GLU A 22 25.53 -21.55 29.28
N PHE A 23 24.50 -22.26 29.76
CA PHE A 23 23.14 -21.98 29.37
C PHE A 23 22.78 -20.65 30.02
N ASP A 24 22.66 -19.62 29.20
CA ASP A 24 22.06 -18.36 29.60
C ASP A 24 20.58 -18.62 29.92
N ASP A 25 20.25 -18.55 31.21
CA ASP A 25 18.91 -18.80 31.76
C ASP A 25 17.93 -17.64 31.48
N GLU A 26 18.27 -16.67 30.62
CA GLU A 26 17.34 -15.64 30.14
C GLU A 26 16.63 -16.00 28.82
N LYS A 27 16.33 -17.28 28.59
CA LYS A 27 15.23 -17.62 27.67
C LYS A 27 13.91 -17.24 28.32
N ILE A 28 13.50 -15.99 28.09
CA ILE A 28 12.13 -15.54 28.27
C ILE A 28 11.26 -16.44 27.40
N PHE A 29 10.69 -17.48 28.01
CA PHE A 29 9.51 -18.12 27.48
C PHE A 29 8.41 -17.06 27.54
N VAL A 30 8.18 -16.38 26.42
CA VAL A 30 6.93 -15.64 26.22
C VAL A 30 5.85 -16.71 26.15
N VAL A 31 5.34 -17.09 27.31
CA VAL A 31 4.02 -17.69 27.42
C VAL A 31 3.11 -16.63 26.84
N SER A 32 2.70 -16.83 25.59
CA SER A 32 1.60 -16.08 24.98
C SER A 32 0.40 -16.31 25.88
N GLN A 33 0.22 -15.44 26.86
CA GLN A 33 -1.04 -15.32 27.54
C GLN A 33 -2.02 -15.01 26.43
N LYS A 34 -2.94 -15.95 26.17
CA LYS A 34 -4.11 -15.72 25.34
C LYS A 34 -4.66 -14.37 25.80
N PRO A 35 -4.57 -13.30 24.98
CA PRO A 35 -4.86 -11.97 25.46
C PRO A 35 -6.25 -12.01 26.07
N SER A 36 -6.39 -11.51 27.31
CA SER A 36 -7.72 -11.12 27.77
C SER A 36 -8.29 -10.24 26.66
N LEU A 37 -9.56 -10.47 26.29
CA LEU A 37 -10.24 -9.70 25.25
C LEU A 37 -10.29 -8.22 25.70
N ALA A 38 -9.19 -7.50 25.50
CA ALA A 38 -9.18 -6.06 25.45
C ALA A 38 -10.27 -5.70 24.45
N LEU A 39 -11.10 -4.72 24.82
CA LEU A 39 -12.12 -4.21 23.91
C LEU A 39 -11.44 -3.91 22.57
N PRO A 40 -12.02 -4.32 21.43
CA PRO A 40 -11.44 -4.03 20.13
C PRO A 40 -11.14 -2.54 20.02
N TYR A 41 -9.92 -2.21 19.59
CA TYR A 41 -9.55 -0.82 19.34
C TYR A 41 -10.57 -0.19 18.39
N ALA A 42 -11.21 0.89 18.81
CA ALA A 42 -12.28 1.54 18.05
C ALA A 42 -11.99 3.05 17.99
N PRO A 43 -11.10 3.51 17.10
CA PRO A 43 -10.78 4.92 16.98
C PRO A 43 -12.04 5.73 16.64
N GLN A 44 -12.23 6.84 17.36
CA GLN A 44 -13.30 7.80 17.07
C GLN A 44 -12.66 9.15 16.76
N ALA A 45 -13.15 9.83 15.72
CA ALA A 45 -12.68 11.16 15.39
C ALA A 45 -13.08 12.15 16.49
N LYS A 46 -12.09 12.83 17.07
CA LYS A 46 -12.25 13.94 18.02
C LYS A 46 -12.33 15.28 17.29
N SER A 47 -11.44 15.47 16.32
CA SER A 47 -11.42 16.64 15.44
C SER A 47 -10.77 16.29 14.10
N ALA A 48 -11.07 17.07 13.07
CA ALA A 48 -10.42 16.97 11.77
C ALA A 48 -9.97 18.36 11.33
N THR A 49 -8.74 18.46 10.81
CA THR A 49 -8.18 19.73 10.31
C THR A 49 -7.68 19.51 8.88
N LEU A 50 -8.23 20.25 7.93
CA LEU A 50 -7.68 20.33 6.58
C LEU A 50 -6.40 21.16 6.63
N LEU A 51 -5.28 20.55 6.26
CA LEU A 51 -3.95 21.12 6.45
C LEU A 51 -3.40 21.76 5.17
N ALA A 52 -3.53 21.06 4.06
CA ALA A 52 -2.90 21.42 2.79
C ALA A 52 -3.51 20.63 1.62
N ASN A 53 -3.14 20.98 0.39
CA ASN A 53 -3.23 20.07 -0.75
C ASN A 53 -1.86 19.41 -0.98
N VAL A 54 -1.81 18.10 -1.16
CA VAL A 54 -0.61 17.38 -1.58
C VAL A 54 -0.50 17.47 -3.10
N THR A 55 0.47 18.20 -3.62
CA THR A 55 0.49 18.51 -5.06
C THR A 55 1.86 18.90 -5.58
N ASP A 56 2.07 18.65 -6.87
CA ASP A 56 3.04 19.35 -7.70
C ASP A 56 2.22 20.27 -8.63
N PRO A 57 2.33 21.61 -8.51
CA PRO A 57 1.52 22.53 -9.31
C PRO A 57 1.67 22.38 -10.84
N ASP A 58 2.74 21.77 -11.32
CA ASP A 58 2.94 21.48 -12.75
C ASP A 58 2.29 20.16 -13.21
N LEU A 59 1.76 19.35 -12.29
CA LEU A 59 1.20 18.02 -12.58
C LEU A 59 -0.20 17.84 -11.97
N SER A 60 -1.18 17.47 -12.79
CA SER A 60 -2.48 16.99 -12.31
C SER A 60 -2.39 15.48 -12.09
N ARG A 61 -2.46 15.04 -10.83
CA ARG A 61 -2.27 13.65 -10.43
C ARG A 61 -3.56 13.06 -9.89
N ASP A 62 -3.90 11.89 -10.41
CA ASP A 62 -5.03 11.10 -9.95
C ASP A 62 -4.57 10.04 -8.94
N SER A 63 -5.30 9.90 -7.83
CA SER A 63 -5.32 8.70 -6.97
C SER A 63 -3.94 8.32 -6.44
N CYS A 64 -3.40 9.11 -5.52
CA CYS A 64 -2.08 8.88 -4.95
C CYS A 64 -2.14 8.09 -3.63
N GLY A 65 -1.35 7.03 -3.54
CA GLY A 65 -0.98 6.36 -2.28
C GLY A 65 0.43 6.75 -1.85
N SER A 66 0.77 6.60 -0.58
CA SER A 66 2.11 6.95 -0.12
C SER A 66 2.71 6.02 0.93
N VAL A 67 4.04 5.98 0.97
CA VAL A 67 4.82 5.21 1.93
C VAL A 67 6.07 5.97 2.33
N LYS A 68 6.59 5.71 3.53
CA LYS A 68 7.92 6.19 3.93
C LYS A 68 9.00 5.35 3.25
N MET A 69 9.94 6.01 2.61
CA MET A 69 11.13 5.39 2.01
C MET A 69 12.34 6.23 2.40
N GLY A 70 13.23 5.68 3.23
CA GLY A 70 14.26 6.46 3.92
C GLY A 70 13.65 7.56 4.82
N ASN A 71 14.09 8.80 4.62
CA ASN A 71 13.64 9.99 5.37
C ASN A 71 12.53 10.80 4.66
N ARG A 72 11.98 10.29 3.55
CA ARG A 72 11.00 10.98 2.71
C ARG A 72 9.75 10.12 2.53
N THR A 73 8.70 10.75 2.04
CA THR A 73 7.48 10.04 1.64
C THR A 73 7.44 9.92 0.13
N LEU A 74 7.41 8.67 -0.35
CA LEU A 74 7.20 8.34 -1.76
C LEU A 74 5.68 8.34 -2.02
N TRP A 75 5.25 9.13 -2.98
CA TRP A 75 3.88 9.14 -3.49
C TRP A 75 3.85 8.46 -4.84
N THR A 76 3.00 7.45 -4.99
CA THR A 76 2.77 6.79 -6.27
C THR A 76 1.34 7.05 -6.68
N CYS A 77 1.16 7.60 -7.86
CA CYS A 77 -0.12 8.05 -8.37
C CYS A 77 -0.51 7.26 -9.61
N ARG A 78 -1.81 7.22 -9.88
CA ARG A 78 -2.36 6.75 -11.16
C ARG A 78 -2.11 7.82 -12.23
N ASP A 79 -3.10 8.03 -13.08
CA ASP A 79 -3.00 8.91 -14.22
C ASP A 79 -2.43 10.27 -13.83
N THR A 80 -1.43 10.71 -14.60
CA THR A 80 -0.77 11.98 -14.37
C THR A 80 -0.74 12.75 -15.67
N SER A 81 -1.19 14.01 -15.62
CA SER A 81 -1.15 14.93 -16.76
C SER A 81 -0.22 16.09 -16.47
N ILE A 82 0.53 16.53 -17.49
CA ILE A 82 1.47 17.65 -17.37
C ILE A 82 0.76 18.95 -17.74
N ARG A 83 1.02 20.00 -16.97
CA ARG A 83 0.54 21.35 -17.31
C ARG A 83 1.11 21.82 -18.64
N ILE A 84 0.23 22.27 -19.53
CA ILE A 84 0.62 22.87 -20.80
C ILE A 84 1.21 24.26 -20.50
N PRO A 85 2.44 24.57 -20.98
CA PRO A 85 3.09 25.85 -20.71
C PRO A 85 2.19 27.04 -21.01
N ASP A 86 2.25 28.05 -20.13
CA ASP A 86 1.48 29.31 -20.24
C ASP A 86 -0.06 29.14 -20.22
N THR A 87 -0.56 28.00 -19.75
CA THR A 87 -2.00 27.74 -19.59
C THR A 87 -2.34 27.09 -18.23
N ASP A 88 -3.62 27.04 -17.89
CA ASP A 88 -4.15 26.24 -16.76
C ASP A 88 -4.72 24.89 -17.22
N GLN A 89 -4.31 24.44 -18.41
CA GLN A 89 -4.72 23.14 -18.96
C GLN A 89 -3.66 22.08 -18.70
N TYR A 90 -4.12 20.84 -18.58
CA TYR A 90 -3.26 19.67 -18.39
C TYR A 90 -3.48 18.71 -19.55
N GLY A 91 -2.40 18.15 -20.07
CA GLY A 91 -2.41 17.24 -21.20
C GLY A 91 -1.35 16.16 -21.08
N PHE A 92 -1.40 15.19 -22.01
CA PHE A 92 -0.57 13.99 -22.02
C PHE A 92 -0.72 13.15 -20.74
N VAL A 93 -1.36 11.99 -20.85
CA VAL A 93 -1.60 11.11 -19.70
C VAL A 93 -0.50 10.05 -19.59
N PHE A 94 0.21 10.04 -18.47
CA PHE A 94 1.03 8.92 -18.02
C PHE A 94 0.16 7.99 -17.18
N ALA A 95 0.20 6.67 -17.41
CA ALA A 95 -0.62 5.70 -16.70
C ALA A 95 -0.36 5.64 -15.18
N ASN A 96 0.86 6.01 -14.76
CA ASN A 96 1.24 6.21 -13.37
C ASN A 96 2.46 7.13 -13.29
N SER A 97 2.66 7.72 -12.11
CA SER A 97 3.83 8.54 -11.81
C SER A 97 4.23 8.44 -10.34
N VAL A 98 5.34 9.09 -10.00
CA VAL A 98 5.91 9.07 -8.66
C VAL A 98 6.43 10.45 -8.28
N SER A 99 6.44 10.77 -7.00
CA SER A 99 7.07 11.97 -6.44
C SER A 99 7.47 11.76 -5.00
N TRP A 100 8.26 12.69 -4.49
CA TRP A 100 8.64 12.77 -3.10
C TRP A 100 7.92 13.93 -2.41
N THR A 101 7.60 13.77 -1.13
CA THR A 101 7.40 14.91 -0.23
C THR A 101 8.39 14.80 0.92
N ASP A 102 8.78 15.94 1.45
CA ASP A 102 9.74 16.01 2.55
C ASP A 102 9.02 16.04 3.91
N THR A 103 9.78 15.69 4.95
CA THR A 103 9.34 15.80 6.34
C THR A 103 10.18 16.85 7.05
N ARG A 104 9.58 17.52 8.04
CA ARG A 104 10.30 18.42 8.93
C ARG A 104 11.19 17.61 9.89
N GLN A 105 12.09 18.31 10.58
CA GLN A 105 12.98 17.69 11.56
C GLN A 105 12.23 16.96 12.69
N ASP A 106 10.99 17.38 13.01
CA ASP A 106 10.15 16.73 14.01
C ASP A 106 9.34 15.53 13.46
N GLY A 107 9.56 15.15 12.20
CA GLY A 107 8.88 14.04 11.53
C GLY A 107 7.52 14.37 10.91
N ALA A 108 6.96 15.58 11.16
CA ALA A 108 5.70 15.97 10.54
C ALA A 108 5.89 16.26 9.03
N PRO A 109 4.81 16.20 8.22
CA PRO A 109 4.86 16.66 6.83
C PRO A 109 5.36 18.11 6.71
N ASP A 110 6.23 18.38 5.74
CA ASP A 110 6.76 19.73 5.47
C ASP A 110 5.77 20.58 4.67
N ILE A 111 4.69 20.99 5.34
CA ILE A 111 3.64 21.83 4.76
C ILE A 111 4.14 23.26 4.63
N GLN A 112 4.03 23.79 3.40
CA GLN A 112 4.41 25.14 3.03
C GLN A 112 3.19 26.04 3.01
N SER A 113 3.35 27.28 3.46
CA SER A 113 2.33 28.33 3.31
C SER A 113 2.48 28.97 1.94
N GLY A 114 1.55 28.73 1.03
CA GLY A 114 1.67 29.14 -0.37
C GLY A 114 2.62 28.26 -1.17
N GLY A 115 2.72 28.53 -2.47
CA GLY A 115 3.52 27.76 -3.40
C GLY A 115 3.40 28.26 -4.84
N PRO A 116 3.97 27.56 -5.83
CA PRO A 116 3.72 27.86 -7.23
C PRO A 116 2.22 27.67 -7.57
N VAL A 117 1.65 28.58 -8.36
CA VAL A 117 0.26 28.48 -8.82
C VAL A 117 0.13 27.35 -9.82
N GLY A 118 -0.88 26.49 -9.69
CA GLY A 118 -1.13 25.36 -10.59
C GLY A 118 -2.09 24.34 -9.97
N ALA A 119 -1.87 23.05 -10.23
CA ALA A 119 -2.68 21.96 -9.70
C ALA A 119 -2.69 21.99 -8.17
N GLY A 120 -3.86 22.00 -7.55
CA GLY A 120 -4.05 22.07 -6.10
C GLY A 120 -3.48 23.33 -5.41
N SER A 121 -3.02 24.36 -6.14
CA SER A 121 -2.45 25.57 -5.55
C SER A 121 -2.87 26.86 -6.25
N ASP A 122 -3.39 27.81 -5.46
CA ASP A 122 -3.69 29.19 -5.89
C ASP A 122 -2.56 30.18 -5.56
N GLY A 123 -1.43 29.67 -5.06
CA GLY A 123 -0.27 30.45 -4.65
C GLY A 123 -0.33 30.99 -3.21
N THR A 124 -1.49 30.90 -2.56
CA THR A 124 -1.71 31.38 -1.18
C THR A 124 -2.12 30.28 -0.22
N ASN A 125 -2.79 29.24 -0.69
CA ASN A 125 -3.18 28.08 0.11
C ASN A 125 -1.96 27.23 0.50
N SER A 126 -2.08 26.53 1.62
CA SER A 126 -1.04 25.60 2.08
C SER A 126 -0.92 24.39 1.16
N ILE A 127 0.32 23.98 0.88
CA ILE A 127 0.62 22.78 0.09
C ILE A 127 1.63 21.88 0.80
N LEU A 128 1.47 20.56 0.64
CA LEU A 128 2.56 19.61 0.83
C LEU A 128 3.14 19.35 -0.56
N LEU A 129 4.25 20.03 -0.87
CA LEU A 129 4.80 20.06 -2.21
C LEU A 129 5.39 18.70 -2.60
N MET A 130 4.79 18.06 -3.60
CA MET A 130 5.36 16.93 -4.31
C MET A 130 6.48 17.43 -5.21
N LYS A 131 7.65 16.80 -5.12
CA LYS A 131 8.88 17.12 -5.86
C LYS A 131 9.42 15.87 -6.54
N GLY A 132 10.37 16.06 -7.44
CA GLY A 132 11.05 14.98 -8.15
C GLY A 132 11.12 15.26 -9.65
N PRO A 133 11.67 14.31 -10.43
CA PRO A 133 11.79 14.48 -11.85
C PRO A 133 10.41 14.48 -12.51
N ARG A 134 10.29 15.23 -13.61
CA ARG A 134 9.07 15.18 -14.43
C ARG A 134 8.82 13.75 -14.92
N PRO A 135 7.56 13.30 -15.01
CA PRO A 135 7.24 11.97 -15.53
C PRO A 135 7.83 11.76 -16.93
N THR A 136 8.37 10.57 -17.17
CA THR A 136 8.94 10.17 -18.47
C THR A 136 8.35 8.82 -18.93
N LEU A 137 8.67 8.40 -20.15
CA LEU A 137 8.34 7.07 -20.66
C LEU A 137 9.59 6.17 -20.65
N PRO A 138 9.50 4.90 -20.21
CA PRO A 138 8.29 4.24 -19.67
C PRO A 138 7.85 4.86 -18.34
N THR A 139 6.56 4.71 -18.01
CA THR A 139 6.00 5.13 -16.72
C THR A 139 6.70 4.45 -15.54
N PHE A 140 6.54 4.99 -14.34
CA PHE A 140 7.25 4.53 -13.14
C PHE A 140 7.07 3.03 -12.88
N TYR A 141 5.83 2.56 -12.91
CA TYR A 141 5.50 1.16 -13.13
C TYR A 141 5.36 0.93 -14.63
N PRO A 142 6.36 0.32 -15.29
CA PRO A 142 6.36 0.15 -16.73
C PRO A 142 5.29 -0.86 -17.15
N LEU A 143 4.43 -0.50 -18.10
CA LEU A 143 3.43 -1.42 -18.65
C LEU A 143 4.08 -2.66 -19.29
N GLY A 144 3.39 -3.79 -19.20
CA GLY A 144 3.87 -5.08 -19.71
C GLY A 144 4.09 -5.08 -21.22
N SER A 145 4.92 -6.02 -21.68
CA SER A 145 5.34 -6.12 -23.09
C SER A 145 4.19 -6.30 -24.10
N ASN A 146 3.06 -6.85 -23.65
CA ASN A 146 1.83 -7.08 -24.42
C ASN A 146 0.83 -5.91 -24.36
N MET A 147 1.13 -4.87 -23.58
CA MET A 147 0.27 -3.70 -23.43
C MET A 147 0.63 -2.64 -24.47
N CYS A 148 -0.39 -1.95 -24.97
CA CYS A 148 -0.25 -0.82 -25.90
C CYS A 148 0.80 0.21 -25.42
N PRO A 149 1.46 0.95 -26.34
CA PRO A 149 2.81 1.51 -26.15
C PRO A 149 2.93 2.31 -24.86
N LYS A 150 4.15 2.41 -24.31
CA LYS A 150 4.55 2.95 -22.98
C LYS A 150 3.66 4.01 -22.29
N SER A 151 2.89 4.83 -23.01
CA SER A 151 1.86 5.73 -22.47
C SER A 151 0.54 5.05 -22.05
N GLY A 152 0.30 3.81 -22.47
CA GLY A 152 -0.94 3.05 -22.25
C GLY A 152 -2.00 3.20 -23.34
N ILE A 153 -1.98 4.28 -24.14
CA ILE A 153 -2.98 4.52 -25.18
C ILE A 153 -2.72 3.60 -26.39
N CYS A 154 -3.73 2.83 -26.79
CA CYS A 154 -3.66 1.93 -27.93
C CYS A 154 -3.72 2.66 -29.28
N ALA A 155 -3.15 2.03 -30.31
CA ALA A 155 -3.17 2.54 -31.68
C ALA A 155 -4.59 2.63 -32.28
N ASP A 156 -5.56 1.93 -31.68
CA ASP A 156 -6.98 2.04 -32.04
C ASP A 156 -7.60 3.39 -31.63
N GLY A 157 -6.95 4.14 -30.74
CA GLY A 157 -7.45 5.41 -30.19
C GLY A 157 -8.71 5.28 -29.33
N THR A 158 -9.19 4.06 -29.08
CA THR A 158 -10.46 3.78 -28.39
C THR A 158 -10.27 2.94 -27.13
N THR A 159 -9.09 2.36 -26.94
CA THR A 159 -8.76 1.58 -25.74
C THR A 159 -7.42 2.02 -25.15
N ARG A 160 -7.22 1.71 -23.88
CA ARG A 160 -5.93 1.91 -23.22
C ARG A 160 -5.68 0.89 -22.12
N TRP A 161 -4.41 0.64 -21.87
CA TRP A 161 -3.94 -0.11 -20.70
C TRP A 161 -3.59 0.88 -19.60
N THR A 162 -4.03 0.58 -18.39
CA THR A 162 -3.68 1.37 -17.21
C THR A 162 -2.86 0.53 -16.25
N GLY A 163 -1.83 1.15 -15.68
CA GLY A 163 -0.98 0.56 -14.66
C GLY A 163 -1.24 1.26 -13.33
N TRP A 164 -2.47 1.16 -12.85
CA TRP A 164 -2.98 1.92 -11.71
C TRP A 164 -2.58 1.27 -10.38
N PRO A 165 -1.67 1.88 -9.58
CA PRO A 165 -1.42 1.43 -8.22
C PRO A 165 -2.63 1.72 -7.34
N ASP A 166 -3.39 0.68 -6.99
CA ASP A 166 -4.58 0.81 -6.15
C ASP A 166 -4.25 0.86 -4.64
N SER A 167 -3.07 0.39 -4.27
CA SER A 167 -2.54 0.41 -2.91
C SER A 167 -1.12 1.04 -2.87
N PRO A 168 -0.72 1.63 -1.73
CA PRO A 168 0.65 2.10 -1.55
C PRO A 168 1.66 0.94 -1.65
N PRO A 169 2.92 1.22 -2.05
CA PRO A 169 4.01 0.26 -1.97
C PRO A 169 4.16 -0.36 -0.59
N MET A 170 4.38 -1.67 -0.55
CA MET A 170 4.65 -2.43 0.66
C MET A 170 6.15 -2.46 0.95
N ILE A 171 6.60 -1.80 2.02
CA ILE A 171 8.00 -1.92 2.46
C ILE A 171 8.21 -3.29 3.10
N THR A 172 9.21 -4.04 2.64
CA THR A 172 9.57 -5.36 3.20
C THR A 172 10.87 -5.33 3.98
N ASN A 173 11.78 -4.45 3.61
CA ASN A 173 13.07 -4.31 4.27
C ASN A 173 13.59 -2.87 4.14
N THR A 174 14.25 -2.38 5.18
CA THR A 174 15.11 -1.18 5.12
C THR A 174 16.39 -1.52 5.87
N THR A 175 17.52 -1.48 5.16
CA THR A 175 18.84 -1.73 5.73
C THR A 175 19.36 -0.53 6.52
N GLU A 176 20.47 -0.71 7.25
CA GLU A 176 21.05 0.32 8.13
C GLU A 176 21.47 1.59 7.36
N ASP A 177 21.93 1.45 6.12
CA ASP A 177 22.27 2.56 5.22
C ASP A 177 21.02 3.28 4.65
N GLY A 178 19.82 2.84 5.03
CA GLY A 178 18.55 3.37 4.54
C GLY A 178 18.11 2.81 3.18
N THR A 179 18.84 1.85 2.60
CA THR A 179 18.38 1.18 1.37
C THR A 179 17.09 0.42 1.64
N THR A 180 16.03 0.76 0.92
CA THR A 180 14.68 0.21 1.11
C THR A 180 14.29 -0.69 -0.06
N THR A 181 13.77 -1.88 0.26
CA THR A 181 13.09 -2.76 -0.70
C THR A 181 11.59 -2.72 -0.47
N ALA A 182 10.84 -2.51 -1.55
CA ALA A 182 9.39 -2.49 -1.53
C ALA A 182 8.78 -3.25 -2.69
N TYR A 183 7.52 -3.65 -2.56
CA TYR A 183 6.78 -4.33 -3.62
C TYR A 183 5.41 -3.69 -3.82
N THR A 184 4.87 -3.79 -5.02
CA THR A 184 3.47 -3.46 -5.29
C THR A 184 2.87 -4.41 -6.31
N TRP A 185 1.55 -4.58 -6.23
CA TRP A 185 0.75 -5.39 -7.13
C TRP A 185 -0.18 -4.46 -7.90
N VAL A 186 -0.02 -4.43 -9.22
CA VAL A 186 -0.76 -3.52 -10.10
C VAL A 186 -1.56 -4.33 -11.10
N SER A 187 -2.87 -4.11 -11.11
CA SER A 187 -3.78 -4.76 -12.04
C SER A 187 -3.52 -4.27 -13.47
N SER A 188 -3.45 -5.21 -14.41
CA SER A 188 -3.28 -4.98 -15.85
C SER A 188 -4.61 -4.58 -16.49
N ASN A 189 -5.14 -3.41 -16.14
CA ASN A 189 -6.48 -3.02 -16.58
C ASN A 189 -6.47 -2.61 -18.05
N HIS A 190 -7.29 -3.26 -18.88
CA HIS A 190 -7.61 -2.83 -20.24
C HIS A 190 -8.98 -2.16 -20.23
N ILE A 191 -9.04 -0.88 -20.63
CA ILE A 191 -10.28 -0.10 -20.58
C ILE A 191 -10.61 0.57 -21.91
N SER A 192 -11.90 0.83 -22.12
CA SER A 192 -12.39 1.76 -23.14
C SER A 192 -12.03 3.20 -22.75
N THR A 193 -11.46 3.98 -23.67
CA THR A 193 -11.15 5.40 -23.43
C THR A 193 -12.40 6.29 -23.39
N THR A 194 -13.52 5.81 -23.93
CA THR A 194 -14.77 6.57 -24.04
C THR A 194 -15.72 6.30 -22.89
N THR A 195 -15.82 5.03 -22.47
CA THR A 195 -16.77 4.60 -21.42
C THR A 195 -16.11 4.32 -20.08
N LEU A 196 -14.77 4.23 -20.04
CA LEU A 196 -13.98 3.79 -18.89
C LEU A 196 -14.33 2.37 -18.40
N GLU A 197 -15.08 1.61 -19.18
CA GLU A 197 -15.42 0.23 -18.87
C GLU A 197 -14.18 -0.67 -18.98
N LEU A 198 -14.03 -1.57 -18.01
CA LEU A 198 -13.06 -2.65 -18.06
C LEU A 198 -13.44 -3.63 -19.16
N LEU A 199 -12.55 -3.78 -20.14
CA LEU A 199 -12.66 -4.75 -21.23
C LEU A 199 -12.22 -6.15 -20.77
N THR A 200 -11.35 -6.20 -19.75
CA THR A 200 -10.97 -7.41 -19.02
C THR A 200 -11.42 -7.27 -17.56
N PRO A 201 -12.60 -7.80 -17.18
CA PRO A 201 -13.19 -7.55 -15.84
C PRO A 201 -12.40 -8.14 -14.66
N GLN A 202 -11.51 -9.10 -14.92
CA GLN A 202 -10.65 -9.78 -13.95
C GLN A 202 -9.24 -9.91 -14.55
N PRO A 203 -8.52 -8.78 -14.69
CA PRO A 203 -7.22 -8.76 -15.36
C PRO A 203 -6.16 -9.50 -14.54
N SER A 204 -5.06 -9.86 -15.18
CA SER A 204 -3.86 -10.29 -14.48
C SER A 204 -3.30 -9.15 -13.62
N THR A 205 -2.39 -9.49 -12.70
CA THR A 205 -1.71 -8.53 -11.83
C THR A 205 -0.21 -8.69 -11.98
N THR A 206 0.49 -7.59 -12.27
CA THR A 206 1.95 -7.55 -12.27
C THR A 206 2.49 -7.32 -10.85
N LEU A 207 3.51 -8.08 -10.45
CA LEU A 207 4.32 -7.78 -9.27
C LEU A 207 5.51 -6.91 -9.66
N TYR A 208 5.62 -5.73 -9.06
CA TYR A 208 6.79 -4.87 -9.18
C TYR A 208 7.63 -4.90 -7.91
N LYS A 209 8.94 -4.91 -8.09
CA LYS A 209 9.93 -4.65 -7.04
C LYS A 209 10.50 -3.26 -7.20
N MET A 210 10.58 -2.54 -6.09
CA MET A 210 11.24 -1.25 -5.95
C MET A 210 12.47 -1.40 -5.06
N THR A 211 13.57 -0.79 -5.47
CA THR A 211 14.77 -0.63 -4.64
C THR A 211 15.20 0.82 -4.65
N TYR A 212 15.33 1.40 -3.47
CA TYR A 212 15.78 2.78 -3.30
C TYR A 212 16.95 2.81 -2.34
N THR A 213 18.07 3.39 -2.78
CA THR A 213 19.20 3.72 -1.93
C THR A 213 19.20 5.24 -1.77
N PRO A 214 19.25 5.79 -0.54
CA PRO A 214 19.30 7.23 -0.32
C PRO A 214 20.43 7.88 -1.12
N ASP A 215 20.10 8.94 -1.85
CA ASP A 215 21.05 9.71 -2.64
C ASP A 215 21.06 11.18 -2.20
N THR A 216 22.18 11.85 -2.47
CA THR A 216 22.30 13.31 -2.31
C THR A 216 21.52 14.10 -3.36
N ASP A 217 21.28 13.51 -4.54
CA ASP A 217 20.40 14.05 -5.56
C ASP A 217 18.94 13.82 -5.14
N PRO A 218 18.18 14.89 -4.83
CA PRO A 218 16.81 14.78 -4.35
C PRO A 218 15.82 14.28 -5.43
N ASP A 219 16.24 14.20 -6.69
CA ASP A 219 15.42 13.72 -7.81
C ASP A 219 15.62 12.24 -8.12
N VAL A 220 16.51 11.54 -7.40
CA VAL A 220 16.64 10.08 -7.54
C VAL A 220 15.36 9.40 -7.08
N LEU A 221 14.81 8.58 -7.97
CA LEU A 221 13.63 7.75 -7.73
C LEU A 221 14.05 6.31 -7.43
N PRO A 222 13.18 5.51 -6.77
CA PRO A 222 13.40 4.07 -6.64
C PRO A 222 13.54 3.41 -8.02
N ALA A 223 14.48 2.49 -8.17
CA ALA A 223 14.55 1.63 -9.33
C ALA A 223 13.39 0.62 -9.30
N VAL A 224 12.65 0.51 -10.41
CA VAL A 224 11.49 -0.36 -10.53
C VAL A 224 11.76 -1.48 -11.53
N THR A 225 11.41 -2.71 -11.16
CA THR A 225 11.49 -3.89 -12.05
C THR A 225 10.19 -4.69 -11.96
N ALA A 226 9.68 -5.16 -13.09
CA ALA A 226 8.62 -6.16 -13.11
C ALA A 226 9.24 -7.51 -12.76
N VAL A 227 8.79 -8.12 -11.66
CA VAL A 227 9.23 -9.46 -11.23
C VAL A 227 8.51 -10.52 -12.07
N ASP A 228 7.19 -10.34 -12.25
CA ASP A 228 6.32 -11.19 -13.04
C ASP A 228 5.13 -10.35 -13.54
N GLU A 229 4.99 -10.23 -14.87
CA GLU A 229 3.92 -9.45 -15.54
C GLU A 229 2.51 -10.04 -15.27
N ALA A 230 2.42 -11.32 -14.90
CA ALA A 230 1.21 -12.03 -14.52
C ALA A 230 1.39 -12.78 -13.18
N PHE A 231 1.87 -12.08 -12.16
CA PHE A 231 2.03 -12.67 -10.83
C PHE A 231 0.73 -13.28 -10.29
N TRP A 232 -0.39 -12.60 -10.50
CA TRP A 232 -1.71 -13.24 -10.46
C TRP A 232 -2.25 -13.30 -11.88
N GLU A 233 -2.70 -14.47 -12.31
CA GLU A 233 -3.23 -14.66 -13.66
C GLU A 233 -4.62 -14.02 -13.79
N GLU A 234 -5.10 -13.89 -15.03
CA GLU A 234 -6.50 -13.52 -15.26
C GLU A 234 -7.45 -14.49 -14.54
N HIS A 235 -8.57 -13.96 -14.05
CA HIS A 235 -9.56 -14.71 -13.26
C HIS A 235 -9.06 -15.22 -11.88
N GLU A 236 -7.88 -14.81 -11.44
CA GLU A 236 -7.39 -15.08 -10.08
C GLU A 236 -7.63 -13.90 -9.14
N ILE A 237 -7.56 -14.17 -7.84
CA ILE A 237 -7.58 -13.11 -6.82
C ILE A 237 -6.25 -12.35 -6.88
N GLY A 238 -6.30 -11.07 -7.23
CA GLY A 238 -5.14 -10.17 -7.20
C GLY A 238 -4.74 -9.78 -5.77
N TYR A 239 -4.15 -10.69 -4.99
CA TYR A 239 -3.71 -10.38 -3.62
C TYR A 239 -2.66 -9.26 -3.61
N GLY A 240 -2.85 -8.26 -2.74
CA GLY A 240 -2.00 -7.07 -2.63
C GLY A 240 -2.53 -5.85 -3.38
N THR A 241 -3.40 -6.05 -4.39
CA THR A 241 -4.01 -4.95 -5.16
C THR A 241 -4.99 -4.13 -4.32
N TYR A 242 -5.75 -4.79 -3.44
CA TYR A 242 -6.71 -4.11 -2.56
C TYR A 242 -6.02 -3.45 -1.34
N GLY A 243 -4.88 -4.00 -0.93
CA GLY A 243 -4.06 -3.45 0.13
C GLY A 243 -3.12 -4.48 0.73
N ASN A 244 -2.20 -4.00 1.55
CA ASN A 244 -1.13 -4.82 2.13
C ASN A 244 -0.69 -4.26 3.48
N VAL A 245 -0.07 -5.10 4.31
CA VAL A 245 0.58 -4.70 5.56
C VAL A 245 1.66 -5.72 5.91
N VAL A 246 2.83 -5.25 6.37
CA VAL A 246 3.88 -6.13 6.91
C VAL A 246 3.79 -6.10 8.43
N GLN A 247 3.71 -7.28 9.05
CA GLN A 247 3.81 -7.43 10.50
C GLN A 247 4.36 -8.81 10.87
N GLY A 248 5.22 -8.87 11.88
CA GLY A 248 5.72 -10.15 12.42
C GLY A 248 6.48 -11.01 11.39
N GLY A 249 7.20 -10.40 10.45
CA GLY A 249 7.97 -11.10 9.41
C GLY A 249 7.14 -11.63 8.24
N TYR A 250 5.83 -11.36 8.21
CA TYR A 250 4.95 -11.70 7.11
C TYR A 250 4.45 -10.44 6.40
N ALA A 251 4.34 -10.54 5.08
CA ALA A 251 3.53 -9.67 4.27
C ALA A 251 2.11 -10.24 4.19
N TYR A 252 1.12 -9.49 4.64
CA TYR A 252 -0.31 -9.79 4.53
C TYR A 252 -0.88 -9.02 3.36
N LEU A 253 -1.52 -9.73 2.44
CA LEU A 253 -1.92 -9.21 1.13
C LEU A 253 -3.42 -9.43 0.93
N TYR A 254 -4.16 -8.34 0.85
CA TYR A 254 -5.61 -8.38 0.66
C TYR A 254 -5.97 -8.28 -0.82
N GLY A 255 -6.96 -9.04 -1.25
CA GLY A 255 -7.49 -9.05 -2.63
C GLY A 255 -9.01 -9.11 -2.62
N LEU A 256 -9.65 -8.78 -3.75
CA LEU A 256 -11.11 -8.79 -3.87
C LEU A 256 -11.61 -10.10 -4.48
N LEU A 257 -12.64 -10.68 -3.86
CA LEU A 257 -13.44 -11.77 -4.44
C LEU A 257 -14.46 -11.21 -5.43
N LYS A 258 -15.01 -12.08 -6.28
CA LYS A 258 -16.09 -11.77 -7.23
C LYS A 258 -17.24 -12.75 -7.01
N PRO A 259 -18.49 -12.29 -6.75
CA PRO A 259 -18.98 -10.92 -6.91
C PRO A 259 -18.65 -9.94 -5.76
N GLY A 260 -18.13 -10.41 -4.64
CA GLY A 260 -17.74 -9.51 -3.55
C GLY A 260 -17.16 -10.24 -2.35
N GLY A 261 -16.48 -9.48 -1.49
CA GLY A 261 -15.72 -9.98 -0.35
C GLY A 261 -14.23 -9.67 -0.48
N VAL A 262 -13.52 -9.77 0.64
CA VAL A 262 -12.08 -9.54 0.71
C VAL A 262 -11.42 -10.85 1.09
N ALA A 263 -10.45 -11.31 0.30
CA ALA A 263 -9.63 -12.46 0.60
C ALA A 263 -8.26 -12.02 1.13
N LEU A 264 -7.59 -12.91 1.85
CA LEU A 264 -6.29 -12.65 2.44
C LEU A 264 -5.30 -13.76 2.08
N ALA A 265 -4.10 -13.36 1.69
CA ALA A 265 -2.92 -14.21 1.61
C ALA A 265 -1.82 -13.68 2.54
N ARG A 266 -0.87 -14.53 2.91
CA ARG A 266 0.38 -14.11 3.54
C ARG A 266 1.58 -14.83 2.93
N VAL A 267 2.73 -14.20 3.04
CA VAL A 267 4.02 -14.77 2.63
C VAL A 267 5.13 -14.21 3.54
N PRO A 268 6.18 -14.98 3.87
CA PRO A 268 7.36 -14.41 4.52
C PRO A 268 7.93 -13.25 3.69
N VAL A 269 8.36 -12.16 4.33
CA VAL A 269 8.79 -10.94 3.62
C VAL A 269 9.98 -11.16 2.68
N GLU A 270 10.82 -12.16 2.97
CA GLU A 270 11.95 -12.58 2.15
C GLU A 270 11.56 -13.48 0.96
N SER A 271 10.29 -13.88 0.87
CA SER A 271 9.75 -14.82 -0.12
C SER A 271 8.65 -14.21 -0.99
N VAL A 272 8.47 -12.89 -1.01
CA VAL A 272 7.41 -12.19 -1.77
C VAL A 272 7.44 -12.53 -3.27
N GLU A 273 8.61 -12.80 -3.84
CA GLU A 273 8.72 -13.15 -5.27
C GLU A 273 8.38 -14.63 -5.58
N ASP A 274 8.25 -15.50 -4.56
CA ASP A 274 8.02 -16.95 -4.73
C ASP A 274 6.56 -17.32 -4.39
N LYS A 275 5.71 -17.44 -5.43
CA LYS A 275 4.29 -17.86 -5.30
C LYS A 275 4.11 -19.17 -4.54
N SER A 276 5.09 -20.08 -4.52
CA SER A 276 4.97 -21.38 -3.84
C SER A 276 5.02 -21.29 -2.31
N LYS A 277 5.43 -20.14 -1.76
CA LYS A 277 5.51 -19.87 -0.32
C LYS A 277 4.26 -19.20 0.25
N TYR A 278 3.30 -18.88 -0.60
CA TYR A 278 2.09 -18.18 -0.19
C TYR A 278 1.14 -19.13 0.54
N GLU A 279 0.55 -18.60 1.60
CA GLU A 279 -0.56 -19.22 2.31
C GLU A 279 -1.80 -18.34 2.18
N TYR A 280 -2.97 -18.96 2.06
CA TYR A 280 -4.25 -18.31 1.82
C TYR A 280 -5.17 -18.59 2.99
N TYR A 281 -5.85 -17.57 3.49
CA TYR A 281 -6.80 -17.74 4.59
C TYR A 281 -8.16 -18.14 4.03
N THR A 282 -8.64 -19.34 4.40
CA THR A 282 -9.88 -19.92 3.87
C THR A 282 -10.54 -20.76 4.94
N GLY A 283 -11.83 -20.52 5.20
CA GLY A 283 -12.63 -21.27 6.16
C GLY A 283 -12.04 -21.28 7.58
N GLY A 284 -11.35 -20.21 7.98
CA GLY A 284 -10.70 -20.10 9.29
C GLY A 284 -9.30 -20.72 9.39
N ASN A 285 -8.72 -21.18 8.28
CA ASN A 285 -7.43 -21.86 8.26
C ASN A 285 -6.49 -21.26 7.19
N TRP A 286 -5.19 -21.32 7.45
CA TRP A 286 -4.17 -21.05 6.43
C TRP A 286 -3.94 -22.32 5.60
N ILE A 287 -4.09 -22.22 4.29
CA ILE A 287 -3.87 -23.31 3.32
C ILE A 287 -2.88 -22.89 2.24
N THR A 288 -2.19 -23.82 1.59
CA THR A 288 -1.23 -23.52 0.51
C THR A 288 -1.84 -23.57 -0.89
N THR A 289 -3.11 -23.99 -1.00
CA THR A 289 -3.84 -24.01 -2.27
C THR A 289 -4.60 -22.71 -2.42
N LYS A 290 -4.34 -21.98 -3.51
CA LYS A 290 -5.03 -20.73 -3.82
C LYS A 290 -6.53 -20.98 -4.05
N PRO A 291 -7.43 -20.26 -3.35
CA PRO A 291 -8.86 -20.39 -3.59
C PRO A 291 -9.26 -19.77 -4.93
N ALA A 292 -10.39 -20.20 -5.48
CA ALA A 292 -10.99 -19.57 -6.65
C ALA A 292 -11.51 -18.16 -6.31
N ILE A 293 -11.58 -17.27 -7.29
CA ILE A 293 -12.01 -15.87 -7.10
C ILE A 293 -13.45 -15.73 -6.58
N ASP A 294 -14.28 -16.76 -6.75
CA ASP A 294 -15.66 -16.84 -6.29
C ASP A 294 -15.84 -17.74 -5.04
N ASP A 295 -14.76 -18.23 -4.45
CA ASP A 295 -14.81 -19.02 -3.22
C ASP A 295 -15.16 -18.14 -2.01
N LYS A 296 -16.42 -18.21 -1.61
CA LYS A 296 -16.95 -17.47 -0.46
C LYS A 296 -16.28 -17.85 0.86
N THR A 297 -15.67 -19.02 0.96
CA THR A 297 -14.98 -19.45 2.19
C THR A 297 -13.64 -18.74 2.38
N ALA A 298 -13.09 -18.12 1.33
CA ALA A 298 -11.91 -17.27 1.39
C ALA A 298 -12.20 -15.85 1.89
N ALA A 299 -13.47 -15.47 2.06
CA ALA A 299 -13.85 -14.15 2.51
C ALA A 299 -13.46 -13.92 3.98
N VAL A 300 -12.68 -12.89 4.25
CA VAL A 300 -12.42 -12.34 5.58
C VAL A 300 -13.53 -11.34 5.90
N PRO A 301 -14.45 -11.65 6.84
CA PRO A 301 -15.56 -10.77 7.14
C PRO A 301 -15.06 -9.42 7.64
N ASN A 302 -15.68 -8.34 7.16
CA ASN A 302 -15.42 -6.96 7.58
C ASN A 302 -13.99 -6.44 7.35
N ALA A 303 -13.12 -7.13 6.61
CA ALA A 303 -11.78 -6.63 6.27
C ALA A 303 -11.84 -5.50 5.23
N GLY A 304 -12.38 -4.36 5.62
CA GLY A 304 -12.72 -3.23 4.77
C GLY A 304 -14.10 -3.36 4.13
N THR A 305 -14.34 -2.56 3.10
CA THR A 305 -15.68 -2.34 2.50
C THR A 305 -15.71 -2.64 1.00
N THR A 306 -14.64 -3.23 0.46
CA THR A 306 -14.39 -3.45 -0.99
C THR A 306 -14.18 -2.17 -1.82
N GLY A 307 -14.18 -0.99 -1.20
CA GLY A 307 -13.69 0.25 -1.82
C GLY A 307 -12.23 0.50 -1.47
N GLN A 308 -11.58 1.42 -2.17
CA GLN A 308 -10.13 1.66 -1.96
C GLN A 308 -9.84 2.16 -0.56
N GLY A 309 -8.67 1.76 -0.03
CA GLY A 309 -8.25 2.14 1.31
C GLY A 309 -6.84 1.66 1.61
N THR A 310 -6.43 1.87 2.85
CA THR A 310 -5.09 1.51 3.33
C THR A 310 -5.22 0.57 4.53
N PHE A 311 -4.51 -0.55 4.47
CA PHE A 311 -4.27 -1.42 5.62
C PHE A 311 -2.97 -1.02 6.31
N TYR A 312 -2.95 -1.03 7.63
CA TYR A 312 -1.74 -0.85 8.41
C TYR A 312 -1.84 -1.52 9.78
N TYR A 313 -0.70 -1.74 10.42
CA TYR A 313 -0.65 -2.14 11.82
C TYR A 313 -0.35 -0.91 12.68
N SER A 314 -1.22 -0.64 13.65
CA SER A 314 -1.01 0.41 14.63
C SER A 314 -0.26 -0.17 15.82
N GLU A 315 1.04 0.13 15.93
CA GLU A 315 1.86 -0.28 17.07
C GLU A 315 1.31 0.27 18.39
N ARG A 316 0.79 1.50 18.39
CA ARG A 316 0.20 2.09 19.59
C ARG A 316 -1.05 1.34 20.08
N ALA A 317 -1.89 0.91 19.14
CA ALA A 317 -3.13 0.20 19.46
C ALA A 317 -2.96 -1.33 19.50
N GLN A 318 -1.79 -1.83 19.09
CA GLN A 318 -1.53 -3.25 18.84
C GLN A 318 -2.64 -3.90 17.99
N SER A 319 -3.05 -3.20 16.93
CA SER A 319 -4.22 -3.56 16.12
C SER A 319 -3.99 -3.32 14.64
N TYR A 320 -4.47 -4.24 13.81
CA TYR A 320 -4.62 -4.02 12.38
C TYR A 320 -5.77 -3.05 12.14
N VAL A 321 -5.58 -2.14 11.21
CA VAL A 321 -6.54 -1.09 10.87
C VAL A 321 -6.68 -1.03 9.35
N TRP A 322 -7.91 -0.86 8.88
CA TRP A 322 -8.19 -0.44 7.52
C TRP A 322 -8.97 0.86 7.58
N ILE A 323 -8.55 1.85 6.77
CA ILE A 323 -9.29 3.09 6.56
C ILE A 323 -9.44 3.30 5.06
N GLY A 324 -10.65 3.57 4.59
CA GLY A 324 -10.91 3.77 3.16
C GLY A 324 -12.35 4.12 2.82
N GLN A 325 -12.66 4.09 1.54
CA GLN A 325 -13.97 4.39 0.97
C GLN A 325 -14.88 3.16 1.00
N ALA A 326 -16.16 3.32 1.29
CA ALA A 326 -17.16 2.27 1.06
C ALA A 326 -17.44 2.10 -0.43
N SER A 327 -17.37 0.88 -0.99
CA SER A 327 -17.87 0.64 -2.37
C SER A 327 -19.40 0.52 -2.38
N PRO A 328 -20.13 1.08 -3.37
CA PRO A 328 -19.66 1.85 -4.53
C PRO A 328 -19.75 3.38 -4.31
N SER A 329 -19.53 3.87 -3.08
CA SER A 329 -19.60 5.30 -2.77
C SER A 329 -18.59 6.10 -3.59
N ILE A 330 -18.99 7.30 -3.99
CA ILE A 330 -18.18 8.31 -4.70
C ILE A 330 -18.02 9.58 -3.86
N TRP A 331 -18.20 9.45 -2.55
CA TRP A 331 -18.08 10.53 -1.57
C TRP A 331 -16.81 10.37 -0.75
N ALA A 332 -16.30 11.47 -0.20
CA ALA A 332 -15.15 11.50 0.71
C ALA A 332 -15.50 10.99 2.12
N ASP A 333 -16.24 9.88 2.22
CA ASP A 333 -16.61 9.22 3.47
C ASP A 333 -15.59 8.13 3.81
N PHE A 334 -14.77 8.40 4.82
CA PHE A 334 -13.76 7.48 5.33
C PHE A 334 -14.38 6.56 6.38
N TYR A 335 -14.42 5.26 6.07
CA TYR A 335 -14.79 4.22 7.00
C TYR A 335 -13.55 3.60 7.63
N VAL A 336 -13.68 3.13 8.87
CA VAL A 336 -12.62 2.42 9.58
C VAL A 336 -13.12 1.07 10.08
N THR A 337 -12.24 0.08 10.05
CA THR A 337 -12.40 -1.20 10.74
C THR A 337 -11.06 -1.62 11.34
N THR A 338 -11.10 -2.43 12.38
CA THR A 338 -9.95 -2.83 13.18
C THR A 338 -10.01 -4.31 13.53
N ALA A 339 -8.85 -4.93 13.73
CA ALA A 339 -8.74 -6.32 14.13
C ALA A 339 -7.51 -6.56 15.03
N PRO A 340 -7.55 -7.59 15.89
CA PRO A 340 -6.37 -8.04 16.64
C PRO A 340 -5.36 -8.82 15.77
N SER A 341 -5.82 -9.43 14.67
CA SER A 341 -5.03 -10.19 13.70
C SER A 341 -5.39 -9.80 12.27
N ALA A 342 -4.50 -10.04 11.30
CA ALA A 342 -4.72 -9.69 9.90
C ALA A 342 -5.98 -10.37 9.30
N GLU A 343 -6.26 -11.60 9.75
CA GLU A 343 -7.44 -12.41 9.39
C GLU A 343 -8.70 -12.10 10.21
N GLY A 344 -8.62 -11.17 11.18
CA GLY A 344 -9.72 -10.77 12.02
C GLY A 344 -9.72 -11.37 13.45
N PRO A 345 -10.86 -11.35 14.16
CA PRO A 345 -12.14 -10.80 13.69
C PRO A 345 -12.06 -9.29 13.49
N TRP A 346 -12.42 -8.82 12.30
CA TRP A 346 -12.53 -7.40 11.99
C TRP A 346 -13.84 -6.84 12.51
N THR A 347 -13.78 -5.65 13.12
CA THR A 347 -14.97 -4.90 13.56
C THR A 347 -15.83 -4.51 12.36
N THR A 348 -17.14 -4.38 12.53
CA THR A 348 -17.99 -3.87 11.45
C THR A 348 -17.52 -2.47 11.05
N PRO A 349 -17.27 -2.19 9.75
CA PRO A 349 -16.82 -0.87 9.32
C PRO A 349 -17.80 0.23 9.74
N TYR A 350 -17.28 1.33 10.27
CA TYR A 350 -18.07 2.49 10.66
C TYR A 350 -17.44 3.79 10.17
N LEU A 351 -18.25 4.82 9.99
CA LEU A 351 -17.79 6.12 9.49
C LEU A 351 -16.86 6.78 10.52
N LEU A 352 -15.65 7.13 10.09
CA LEU A 352 -14.64 7.85 10.87
C LEU A 352 -14.70 9.35 10.59
N TYR A 353 -14.76 9.74 9.31
CA TYR A 353 -14.65 11.13 8.87
C TYR A 353 -15.31 11.32 7.50
N SER A 354 -15.84 12.51 7.24
CA SER A 354 -16.33 12.94 5.91
C SER A 354 -15.62 14.21 5.48
N GLY A 355 -14.94 14.16 4.33
CA GLY A 355 -14.24 15.28 3.72
C GLY A 355 -15.11 16.10 2.75
N PRO A 356 -14.66 17.31 2.35
CA PRO A 356 -15.27 18.02 1.25
C PRO A 356 -15.14 17.26 -0.08
N ASN A 357 -16.13 17.43 -0.94
CA ASN A 357 -16.19 16.82 -2.26
C ASN A 357 -15.94 17.87 -3.36
N GLY A 358 -15.50 17.41 -4.53
CA GLY A 358 -15.56 18.22 -5.75
C GLY A 358 -16.99 18.34 -6.28
N ASP A 359 -17.14 18.94 -7.46
CA ASP A 359 -18.44 19.15 -8.13
C ASP A 359 -18.59 18.37 -9.46
N GLY A 360 -17.64 17.49 -9.76
CA GLY A 360 -17.67 16.58 -10.91
C GLY A 360 -18.58 15.36 -10.71
N GLU A 361 -18.63 14.48 -11.72
CA GLU A 361 -19.48 13.27 -11.70
C GLU A 361 -18.99 12.18 -10.73
N LEU A 362 -17.68 12.14 -10.46
CA LEU A 362 -17.02 11.33 -9.44
C LEU A 362 -16.38 12.27 -8.41
N PRO A 363 -17.16 12.95 -7.57
CA PRO A 363 -16.71 14.14 -6.87
C PRO A 363 -15.59 13.84 -5.86
N SER A 364 -15.51 12.62 -5.33
CA SER A 364 -14.38 12.12 -4.54
C SER A 364 -14.14 10.62 -4.68
N TYR A 365 -12.87 10.20 -4.73
CA TYR A 365 -12.48 8.79 -4.78
C TYR A 365 -11.04 8.59 -4.31
N SER A 366 -10.59 7.33 -4.24
CA SER A 366 -9.22 6.97 -3.85
C SER A 366 -8.81 7.51 -2.48
N LEU A 367 -9.67 7.25 -1.49
CA LEU A 367 -9.43 7.58 -0.10
C LEU A 367 -8.29 6.71 0.45
N GLN A 368 -7.26 7.35 0.99
CA GLN A 368 -6.05 6.71 1.50
C GLN A 368 -5.72 7.25 2.89
N ALA A 369 -5.16 6.39 3.75
CA ALA A 369 -4.59 6.76 5.03
C ALA A 369 -3.06 6.66 4.99
N HIS A 370 -2.38 7.54 5.73
CA HIS A 370 -0.92 7.68 5.68
C HIS A 370 -0.31 7.56 7.09
N PRO A 371 -0.32 6.35 7.68
CA PRO A 371 0.10 6.14 9.07
C PRO A 371 1.58 6.50 9.29
N HIS A 372 2.42 6.39 8.27
CA HIS A 372 3.86 6.71 8.36
C HIS A 372 4.15 8.22 8.44
N LEU A 373 3.15 9.08 8.19
CA LEU A 373 3.26 10.53 8.40
C LEU A 373 3.06 10.92 9.86
N LEU A 374 2.60 9.99 10.71
CA LEU A 374 2.43 10.23 12.13
C LEU A 374 3.78 10.28 12.83
N ARG A 375 3.89 11.22 13.75
CA ARG A 375 4.97 11.26 14.75
C ARG A 375 4.63 10.31 15.88
N GLU A 376 5.63 9.92 16.66
CA GLU A 376 5.48 8.99 17.78
C GLU A 376 4.38 9.41 18.79
N TYR A 377 4.23 10.72 19.00
CA TYR A 377 3.28 11.29 19.94
C TYR A 377 1.94 11.71 19.31
N ASP A 378 1.76 11.53 18.00
CA ASP A 378 0.49 11.84 17.37
C ASP A 378 -0.58 10.82 17.79
N ASP A 379 -1.82 11.29 17.88
CA ASP A 379 -2.98 10.50 18.26
C ASP A 379 -4.09 10.73 17.23
N GLY A 380 -3.90 10.15 16.06
CA GLY A 380 -4.72 10.44 14.90
C GLY A 380 -4.24 9.72 13.66
N ILE A 381 -4.69 10.20 12.51
CA ILE A 381 -4.32 9.69 11.20
C ILE A 381 -4.33 10.82 10.17
N TYR A 382 -3.37 10.77 9.23
CA TYR A 382 -3.40 11.61 8.04
C TYR A 382 -4.18 10.91 6.93
N LEU A 383 -5.12 11.62 6.30
CA LEU A 383 -6.00 11.11 5.25
C LEU A 383 -5.87 11.97 4.00
N THR A 384 -5.94 11.34 2.83
CA THR A 384 -6.08 12.02 1.54
C THR A 384 -7.13 11.35 0.66
N TRP A 385 -7.61 12.07 -0.34
CA TRP A 385 -8.49 11.56 -1.39
C TRP A 385 -8.32 12.39 -2.66
N THR A 386 -8.75 11.87 -3.81
CA THR A 386 -8.85 12.65 -5.04
C THR A 386 -10.18 13.39 -5.04
N GLN A 387 -10.15 14.71 -5.25
CA GLN A 387 -11.32 15.49 -5.63
C GLN A 387 -11.32 15.75 -7.13
N TYR A 388 -12.48 15.57 -7.75
CA TYR A 388 -12.69 15.88 -9.15
C TYR A 388 -13.75 16.96 -9.31
N PHE A 389 -13.39 17.96 -10.10
CA PHE A 389 -14.22 19.12 -10.40
C PHE A 389 -14.63 19.12 -11.86
N LYS A 390 -15.75 19.77 -12.16
CA LYS A 390 -16.08 20.12 -13.54
C LYS A 390 -14.98 21.02 -14.10
N ALA A 391 -14.67 20.87 -15.38
CA ALA A 391 -13.67 21.70 -16.06
C ALA A 391 -14.00 23.22 -15.99
N SER A 392 -15.29 23.59 -15.85
CA SER A 392 -15.72 24.98 -15.63
C SER A 392 -15.36 25.55 -14.25
N THR A 393 -15.11 24.67 -13.27
CA THR A 393 -14.80 25.00 -11.88
C THR A 393 -13.29 24.89 -11.67
N TYR A 394 -12.70 23.76 -12.04
CA TYR A 394 -11.28 23.50 -11.94
C TYR A 394 -10.85 22.38 -12.89
N THR A 395 -9.70 22.54 -13.55
CA THR A 395 -9.25 21.67 -14.66
C THR A 395 -8.28 20.57 -14.24
N ALA A 396 -7.97 20.46 -12.95
CA ALA A 396 -7.06 19.46 -12.39
C ALA A 396 -7.69 18.68 -11.24
N TYR A 397 -7.07 17.56 -10.87
CA TYR A 397 -7.37 16.88 -9.63
C TYR A 397 -6.78 17.64 -8.44
N ILE A 398 -7.45 17.56 -7.30
CA ILE A 398 -6.92 18.06 -6.02
C ILE A 398 -6.80 16.89 -5.05
N THR A 399 -5.72 16.83 -4.29
CA THR A 399 -5.51 15.84 -3.24
C THR A 399 -5.43 16.52 -1.87
N PRO A 400 -6.55 16.73 -1.16
CA PRO A 400 -6.52 17.32 0.18
C PRO A 400 -5.78 16.43 1.19
N LEU A 401 -5.10 17.04 2.14
CA LEU A 401 -4.48 16.39 3.30
C LEU A 401 -5.19 16.84 4.57
N VAL A 402 -5.82 15.89 5.27
CA VAL A 402 -6.48 16.14 6.55
C VAL A 402 -5.77 15.36 7.65
N TYR A 403 -5.60 15.98 8.82
CA TYR A 403 -5.28 15.26 10.05
C TYR A 403 -6.56 15.08 10.88
N VAL A 404 -6.90 13.82 11.17
CA VAL A 404 -8.02 13.45 12.05
C VAL A 404 -7.44 12.98 13.37
N SER A 405 -7.68 13.72 14.45
CA SER A 405 -7.28 13.31 15.80
C SER A 405 -8.31 12.35 16.41
N PHE A 406 -7.85 11.46 17.29
CA PHE A 406 -8.69 10.48 17.97
C PHE A 406 -9.06 10.90 19.41
N VAL A 407 -10.09 10.25 19.96
CA VAL A 407 -10.58 10.40 21.35
C VAL A 407 -9.82 9.48 22.31
#